data_AF-A0A0L8APP9-F1
#
_entry.id   AF-A0A0L8APP9-F1
#
_cell.length_a   1.000
_cell.length_b   1.000
_cell.length_c   1.000
_cell.angle_alpha   90.00
_cell.angle_beta   90.00
_cell.angle_gamma   90.00
#
_symmetry.space_group_name_H-M   'P 1'
#
loop_
_entity.id
_entity.type
_entity.pdbx_description
1 polymer ?
#
loop_
_entity_poly.entity_id
_entity_poly.type
_entity_poly.pdbx_seq_one_letter_code
_entity_poly.pdbx_strand_id
1 'polypeptide(L)'
;MKKNQDKKEDHLAPTQIPTFNDNKEIEKAGLSDHELRNKMDLVKKYSRTPDESFGIQKIEKEYIEELQKREEDRNTAGLNYSMGIQDGLQHSPYEQIKLSYEHQDQVLRDDITAKAKAFYNSNHSLLKEFVESKQPEPSLFKHNFEKAKHDKGKSNR
;
A
#
# COMPACT_ATOMS: atom_id res chain seq x y z
N MET A 1 -31.58 0.74 -48.02
CA MET A 1 -30.32 -0.04 -48.08
C MET A 1 -29.14 0.87 -47.78
N LYS A 2 -28.20 0.39 -46.95
CA LYS A 2 -26.89 0.96 -46.55
C LYS A 2 -26.92 2.02 -45.45
N LYS A 3 -26.06 2.00 -44.42
CA LYS A 3 -25.11 1.02 -43.85
C LYS A 3 -24.82 1.54 -42.43
N ASN A 4 -24.94 0.70 -41.40
CA ASN A 4 -24.46 1.03 -40.06
C ASN A 4 -22.94 1.26 -40.12
N GLN A 5 -22.46 2.39 -39.59
CA GLN A 5 -21.03 2.62 -39.40
C GLN A 5 -20.61 1.94 -38.09
N ASP A 6 -19.82 0.89 -38.24
CA ASP A 6 -19.12 0.21 -37.15
C ASP A 6 -18.22 1.20 -36.41
N LYS A 7 -18.52 1.46 -35.13
CA LYS A 7 -17.58 2.08 -34.22
C LYS A 7 -16.50 1.06 -33.91
N LYS A 8 -15.39 1.13 -34.63
CA LYS A 8 -14.16 0.45 -34.24
C LYS A 8 -13.62 1.19 -33.02
N GLU A 9 -13.67 0.54 -31.86
CA GLU A 9 -13.00 1.02 -30.66
C GLU A 9 -11.50 0.99 -30.90
N ASP A 10 -10.87 2.15 -30.80
CA ASP A 10 -9.44 2.32 -31.03
C ASP A 10 -8.71 1.91 -29.74
N HIS A 11 -8.40 0.61 -29.61
CA HIS A 11 -7.73 0.05 -28.43
C HIS A 11 -6.24 0.44 -28.32
N LEU A 12 -5.77 1.39 -29.13
CA LEU A 12 -4.40 1.90 -29.17
C LEU A 12 -4.24 3.28 -28.53
N ALA A 13 -5.30 3.85 -27.95
CA ALA A 13 -5.16 5.05 -27.13
C ALA A 13 -4.28 4.72 -25.91
N PRO A 14 -3.16 5.44 -25.68
CA PRO A 14 -2.37 5.26 -24.48
C PRO A 14 -3.27 5.48 -23.26
N THR A 15 -3.36 4.49 -22.40
CA THR A 15 -4.06 4.59 -21.12
C THR A 15 -3.52 5.82 -20.40
N GLN A 16 -4.39 6.77 -20.04
CA GLN A 16 -3.95 7.96 -19.30
C GLN A 16 -3.28 7.49 -18.00
N ILE A 17 -2.00 7.80 -17.86
CA ILE A 17 -1.25 7.55 -16.63
C ILE A 17 -1.83 8.49 -15.57
N PRO A 18 -2.23 8.01 -14.38
CA PRO A 18 -2.71 8.88 -13.32
C PRO A 18 -1.62 9.90 -13.01
N THR A 19 -1.93 11.19 -13.19
CA THR A 19 -1.06 12.28 -12.76
C THR A 19 -0.99 12.24 -11.23
N PHE A 20 0.19 11.94 -10.69
CA PHE A 20 0.47 12.01 -9.26
C PHE A 20 0.25 13.45 -8.78
N ASN A 21 -0.89 13.68 -8.13
CA ASN A 21 -1.11 14.89 -7.36
C ASN A 21 -0.36 14.74 -6.04
N ASP A 22 0.69 15.53 -5.85
CA ASP A 22 1.50 15.65 -4.62
C ASP A 22 0.78 16.40 -3.49
N ASN A 23 -0.51 16.15 -3.33
CA ASN A 23 -1.29 16.54 -2.17
C ASN A 23 -2.02 15.28 -1.67
N LYS A 24 -1.27 14.33 -1.12
CA LYS A 24 -1.88 13.19 -0.43
C LYS A 24 -2.47 13.69 0.88
N GLU A 25 -3.72 14.14 0.82
CA GLU A 25 -4.63 13.89 1.94
C GLU A 25 -4.46 12.42 2.30
N ILE A 26 -4.05 12.16 3.54
CA ILE A 26 -3.99 10.81 4.06
C ILE A 26 -5.41 10.25 3.93
N GLU A 27 -5.63 9.36 2.95
CA GLU A 27 -6.91 8.68 2.78
C GLU A 27 -7.26 8.06 4.13
N LYS A 28 -8.30 8.61 4.79
CA LYS A 28 -8.79 8.11 6.08
C LYS A 28 -9.19 6.67 5.87
N ALA A 29 -8.41 5.74 6.40
CA ALA A 29 -8.63 4.34 6.16
C ALA A 29 -9.84 3.83 6.96
N GLY A 30 -10.21 4.55 8.03
CA GLY A 30 -11.38 4.24 8.85
C GLY A 30 -11.28 2.88 9.54
N LEU A 31 -10.08 2.32 9.61
CA LEU A 31 -9.82 1.00 10.16
C LEU A 31 -9.92 1.01 11.67
N SER A 32 -10.56 -0.01 12.23
CA SER A 32 -10.42 -0.34 13.64
C SER A 32 -9.01 -0.89 13.94
N ASP A 33 -8.60 -0.87 15.22
CA ASP A 33 -7.31 -1.44 15.65
C ASP A 33 -7.17 -2.92 15.22
N HIS A 34 -8.22 -3.72 15.40
CA HIS A 34 -8.20 -5.13 15.02
C HIS A 34 -8.02 -5.32 13.51
N GLU A 35 -8.73 -4.54 12.69
CA GLU A 35 -8.61 -4.63 11.24
C GLU A 35 -7.23 -4.16 10.74
N LEU A 36 -6.65 -3.13 11.37
CA LEU A 36 -5.31 -2.66 11.05
C LEU A 36 -4.27 -3.76 11.33
N ARG A 37 -4.32 -4.39 12.51
CA ARG A 37 -3.42 -5.49 12.86
C ARG A 37 -3.57 -6.68 11.92
N ASN A 38 -4.81 -7.07 11.60
CA ASN A 38 -5.06 -8.12 10.62
C ASN A 38 -4.48 -7.78 9.25
N LYS A 39 -4.61 -6.53 8.78
CA LYS A 39 -4.00 -6.09 7.53
C LYS A 39 -2.48 -6.17 7.57
N MET A 40 -1.83 -5.76 8.67
CA MET A 40 -0.38 -5.87 8.81
C MET A 40 0.09 -7.32 8.79
N ASP A 41 -0.59 -8.21 9.50
CA ASP A 41 -0.28 -9.63 9.52
C ASP A 41 -0.44 -10.27 8.13
N LEU A 42 -1.47 -9.89 7.38
CA LEU A 42 -1.62 -10.30 5.98
C LEU A 42 -0.46 -9.82 5.12
N VAL A 43 -0.10 -8.54 5.18
CA VAL A 43 1.03 -7.99 4.40
C VAL A 43 2.33 -8.72 4.75
N LYS A 44 2.57 -9.01 6.02
CA LYS A 44 3.71 -9.78 6.50
C LYS A 44 3.71 -11.21 5.94
N LYS A 45 2.57 -11.90 5.94
CA LYS A 45 2.42 -13.26 5.37
C LYS A 45 2.68 -13.31 3.87
N TYR A 46 2.30 -12.27 3.14
CA TYR A 46 2.48 -12.18 1.68
C TYR A 46 3.77 -11.46 1.26
N SER A 47 4.62 -11.07 2.21
CA SER A 47 5.93 -10.50 1.91
C SER A 47 6.80 -11.55 1.21
N ARG A 48 7.49 -11.15 0.13
CA ARG A 48 8.32 -12.05 -0.68
C ARG A 48 9.73 -12.13 -0.14
N THR A 49 10.20 -11.08 0.53
CA THR A 49 11.53 -11.01 1.12
C THR A 49 11.49 -10.91 2.64
N PRO A 50 12.53 -11.40 3.34
CA PRO A 50 12.66 -11.18 4.78
C PRO A 50 12.65 -9.70 5.13
N ASP A 51 13.32 -8.85 4.34
CA ASP A 51 13.42 -7.40 4.59
C ASP A 51 12.05 -6.70 4.55
N GLU A 52 11.17 -7.09 3.61
CA GLU A 52 9.79 -6.62 3.57
C GLU A 52 9.03 -7.01 4.85
N SER A 53 9.18 -8.27 5.28
CA SER A 53 8.50 -8.78 6.46
C SER A 53 9.00 -8.11 7.75
N PHE A 54 10.30 -7.79 7.84
CA PHE A 54 10.90 -7.10 8.99
C PHE A 54 10.51 -5.63 9.04
N GLY A 55 10.42 -4.95 7.89
CA GLY A 55 10.00 -3.57 7.84
C GLY A 55 8.55 -3.40 8.30
N ILE A 56 7.64 -4.28 7.89
CA ILE A 56 6.25 -4.27 8.36
C ILE A 56 6.18 -4.60 9.86
N GLN A 57 6.95 -5.57 10.35
CA GLN A 57 7.05 -5.86 11.79
C GLN A 57 7.53 -4.66 12.61
N LYS A 58 8.48 -3.89 12.07
CA LYS A 58 8.97 -2.69 12.74
C LYS A 58 7.86 -1.64 12.86
N ILE A 59 7.10 -1.42 11.79
CA ILE A 59 5.95 -0.50 11.78
C ILE A 59 4.87 -0.96 12.76
N GLU A 60 4.59 -2.26 12.82
CA GLU A 60 3.65 -2.85 13.77
C GLU A 60 4.11 -2.64 15.22
N LYS A 61 5.40 -2.84 15.49
CA LYS A 61 5.97 -2.62 16.82
C LYS A 61 5.89 -1.15 17.24
N GLU A 62 6.25 -0.23 16.35
CA GLU A 62 6.13 1.22 16.59
C GLU A 62 4.67 1.60 16.92
N TYR A 63 3.69 1.01 16.22
CA TYR A 63 2.28 1.24 16.50
C TYR A 63 1.86 0.76 17.91
N ILE A 64 2.30 -0.43 18.32
CA ILE A 64 1.97 -0.98 19.64
C ILE A 64 2.61 -0.15 20.75
N GLU A 65 3.87 0.26 20.60
CA GLU A 65 4.56 1.11 21.56
C GLU A 65 3.86 2.47 21.73
N GLU A 66 3.44 3.09 20.62
CA GLU A 66 2.71 4.35 20.65
C GLU A 66 1.32 4.21 21.30
N LEU A 67 0.63 3.09 21.08
CA LEU A 67 -0.64 2.79 21.76
C LEU A 67 -0.46 2.66 23.28
N GLN A 68 0.57 1.92 23.72
CA GLN A 68 0.85 1.74 25.15
C GLN A 68 1.15 3.07 25.84
N LYS A 69 1.97 3.91 25.21
CA LYS A 69 2.28 5.25 25.72
C LYS A 69 1.02 6.10 25.88
N ARG A 70 0.12 6.08 24.89
CA ARG A 70 -1.15 6.80 24.97
C ARG A 70 -2.07 6.26 26.06
N GLU A 71 -2.06 4.96 26.30
CA GLU A 71 -2.81 4.34 27.40
C GLU A 71 -2.30 4.80 28.76
N GLU A 72 -0.97 4.88 28.94
CA GLU A 72 -0.35 5.43 30.16
C GLU A 72 -0.73 6.90 30.38
N ASP A 73 -0.68 7.72 29.32
CA ASP A 73 -1.09 9.13 29.37
C ASP A 73 -2.57 9.26 29.74
N ARG A 74 -3.44 8.41 29.19
CA ARG A 74 -4.89 8.38 29.51
C ARG A 74 -5.16 7.97 30.94
N ASN A 75 -4.43 7.00 31.47
CA ASN A 75 -4.57 6.57 32.86
C ASN A 75 -4.23 7.72 33.81
N THR A 76 -3.15 8.45 33.50
CA THR A 76 -2.74 9.64 34.26
C THR A 76 -3.77 10.76 34.14
N ALA A 77 -4.26 11.03 32.93
CA ALA A 77 -5.29 12.04 32.69
C ALA A 77 -6.62 11.69 33.38
N GLY A 78 -7.01 10.42 33.41
CA GLY A 78 -8.20 9.94 34.12
C GLY A 78 -8.08 10.12 35.64
N LEU A 79 -6.90 9.83 36.20
CA LEU A 79 -6.62 10.12 37.61
C LEU A 79 -6.77 11.62 37.90
N ASN A 80 -6.12 12.48 37.13
CA ASN A 80 -6.20 13.93 37.28
C ASN A 80 -7.63 14.46 37.12
N TYR A 81 -8.40 13.91 36.17
CA TYR A 81 -9.80 14.25 35.99
C TYR A 81 -10.60 13.91 37.25
N SER A 82 -10.47 12.70 37.79
CA SER A 82 -11.18 12.28 39.00
C SER A 82 -10.81 13.09 40.24
N MET A 83 -9.52 13.44 40.40
CA MET A 83 -9.07 14.35 41.47
C MET A 83 -9.69 15.74 41.29
N GLY A 84 -9.70 16.28 40.08
CA GLY A 84 -10.30 17.58 39.78
C GLY A 84 -11.80 17.63 40.09
N ILE A 85 -12.53 16.54 39.81
CA ILE A 85 -13.94 16.37 40.19
C ILE A 85 -14.11 16.47 41.70
N GLN A 86 -13.27 15.77 42.46
CA GLN A 86 -13.32 15.76 43.93
C GLN A 86 -13.03 17.14 44.51
N ASP A 87 -12.11 17.89 43.91
CA ASP A 87 -11.75 19.25 44.31
C ASP A 87 -12.76 20.32 43.84
N GLY A 88 -13.83 19.91 43.14
CA GLY A 88 -14.88 20.80 42.66
C GLY A 88 -14.46 21.70 41.49
N LEU A 89 -13.38 21.34 40.78
CA LEU A 89 -12.92 22.06 39.60
C LEU A 89 -13.90 21.89 38.45
N GLN A 90 -14.08 22.94 37.64
CA GLN A 90 -14.89 22.85 36.43
C GLN A 90 -14.23 21.92 35.42
N HIS A 91 -14.99 20.96 34.92
CA HIS A 91 -14.49 19.92 34.02
C HIS A 91 -15.42 19.76 32.81
N SER A 92 -14.86 19.27 31.71
CA SER A 92 -15.68 18.87 30.56
C SER A 92 -16.38 17.53 30.86
N PRO A 93 -17.50 17.22 30.17
CA PRO A 93 -18.10 15.90 30.24
C PRO A 93 -17.11 14.81 29.81
N TYR A 94 -17.03 13.72 30.58
CA TYR A 94 -16.09 12.62 30.29
C TYR A 94 -16.26 12.02 28.89
N GLU A 95 -17.48 11.97 28.37
CA GLU A 95 -17.76 11.48 27.01
C GLU A 95 -17.05 12.31 25.93
N GLN A 96 -16.90 13.63 26.12
CA GLN A 96 -16.16 14.47 25.16
C GLN A 96 -14.67 14.14 25.17
N ILE A 97 -14.12 13.82 26.33
CA ILE A 97 -12.72 13.38 26.49
C ILE A 97 -12.52 12.02 25.81
N LYS A 98 -13.47 11.10 25.96
CA LYS A 98 -13.42 9.80 25.28
C LYS A 98 -13.46 9.93 23.77
N LEU A 99 -14.31 10.81 23.24
CA LEU A 99 -14.39 11.07 21.79
C LEU A 99 -13.07 11.66 21.25
N SER A 100 -12.39 12.52 22.00
CA SER A 100 -11.11 13.06 21.57
C SER A 100 -10.01 11.98 21.53
N TYR A 101 -10.00 11.05 22.49
CA TYR A 101 -9.09 9.90 22.47
C TYR A 101 -9.32 9.00 21.26
N GLU A 102 -10.59 8.68 20.95
CA GLU A 102 -10.91 7.88 19.77
C GLU A 102 -10.49 8.57 18.47
N HIS A 103 -10.68 9.89 18.38
CA HIS A 103 -10.22 10.66 17.23
C HIS A 103 -8.69 10.60 17.08
N GLN A 104 -7.95 10.76 18.17
CA GLN A 104 -6.49 10.65 18.17
C GLN A 104 -6.02 9.25 17.75
N ASP A 105 -6.72 8.20 18.18
CA ASP A 105 -6.41 6.83 17.81
C ASP A 105 -6.70 6.56 16.34
N GLN A 106 -7.77 7.12 15.79
CA GLN A 106 -8.03 7.04 14.36
C GLN A 106 -6.92 7.71 13.54
N VAL A 107 -6.46 8.89 13.96
CA VAL A 107 -5.35 9.58 13.30
C VAL A 107 -4.07 8.74 13.32
N LEU A 108 -3.77 8.07 14.44
CA LEU A 108 -2.64 7.16 14.54
C LEU A 108 -2.79 5.97 13.59
N ARG A 109 -3.98 5.34 13.54
CA ARG A 109 -4.26 4.22 12.64
C ARG A 109 -4.12 4.61 11.18
N ASP A 110 -4.57 5.81 10.81
CA ASP A 110 -4.46 6.33 9.45
C ASP A 110 -2.98 6.60 9.07
N ASP A 111 -2.18 7.21 9.95
CA ASP A 111 -0.74 7.44 9.75
C ASP A 111 0.03 6.12 9.57
N ILE A 112 -0.23 5.16 10.45
CA ILE A 112 0.40 3.84 10.40
C ILE A 112 0.00 3.07 9.12
N THR A 113 -1.27 3.18 8.71
CA THR A 113 -1.74 2.61 7.44
C THR A 113 -1.01 3.25 6.25
N ALA A 114 -0.82 4.57 6.28
CA ALA A 114 -0.09 5.28 5.23
C ALA A 114 1.38 4.85 5.17
N LYS A 115 2.05 4.72 6.33
CA LYS A 115 3.42 4.21 6.44
C LYS A 115 3.55 2.79 5.89
N ALA A 116 2.66 1.89 6.29
CA ALA A 116 2.65 0.51 5.81
C ALA A 116 2.42 0.44 4.29
N LYS A 117 1.45 1.19 3.76
CA LYS A 117 1.20 1.31 2.31
C LYS A 117 2.43 1.84 1.56
N ALA A 118 3.06 2.90 2.07
CA ALA A 118 4.24 3.50 1.46
C ALA A 118 5.43 2.53 1.45
N PHE A 119 5.65 1.82 2.56
CA PHE A 119 6.69 0.80 2.67
C PHE A 119 6.45 -0.36 1.69
N TYR A 120 5.21 -0.86 1.61
CA TYR A 120 4.86 -1.91 0.66
C TYR A 120 5.07 -1.45 -0.79
N ASN A 121 4.57 -0.28 -1.18
CA ASN A 121 4.71 0.22 -2.56
C ASN A 121 6.16 0.47 -2.98
N SER A 122 7.03 0.86 -2.04
CA SER A 122 8.45 1.12 -2.33
C SER A 122 9.24 -0.16 -2.61
N ASN A 123 8.86 -1.27 -1.97
CA ASN A 123 9.53 -2.55 -2.08
C ASN A 123 8.86 -3.49 -3.11
N HIS A 124 7.53 -3.39 -3.26
CA HIS A 124 6.70 -4.25 -4.09
C HIS A 124 6.38 -3.64 -5.46
N SER A 125 7.39 -3.06 -6.11
CA SER A 125 7.24 -2.59 -7.50
C SER A 125 7.38 -3.79 -8.44
N LEU A 126 6.25 -4.34 -8.92
CA LEU A 126 6.22 -5.34 -10.01
C LEU A 126 7.00 -4.86 -11.26
N LEU A 127 7.19 -3.55 -11.41
CA LEU A 127 8.04 -2.93 -12.44
C LEU A 127 9.53 -3.24 -12.27
N LYS A 128 10.05 -3.43 -11.05
CA LYS A 128 11.47 -3.82 -10.86
C LYS A 128 11.75 -5.20 -11.45
N GLU A 129 10.89 -6.17 -11.18
CA GLU A 129 11.02 -7.53 -11.73
C GLU A 129 10.83 -7.55 -13.27
N PHE A 130 9.94 -6.70 -13.80
CA PHE A 130 9.75 -6.56 -15.26
C PHE A 130 10.89 -5.82 -15.98
N VAL A 131 11.59 -4.91 -15.29
CA VAL A 131 12.75 -4.18 -15.84
C VAL A 131 14.03 -5.02 -15.72
N GLU A 132 14.18 -5.83 -14.67
CA GLU A 132 15.30 -6.78 -14.52
C GLU A 132 15.18 -7.99 -15.43
N SER A 133 13.96 -8.43 -15.74
CA SER A 133 13.70 -9.30 -16.89
C SER A 133 13.79 -8.51 -18.19
N LYS A 134 15.01 -8.00 -18.47
CA LYS A 134 15.39 -7.56 -19.82
C LYS A 134 14.88 -8.63 -20.79
N GLN A 135 13.89 -8.26 -21.61
CA GLN A 135 13.48 -9.10 -22.72
C GLN A 135 14.75 -9.53 -23.45
N PRO A 136 14.96 -10.83 -23.72
CA PRO A 136 16.08 -11.25 -24.56
C PRO A 136 15.96 -10.46 -25.86
N GLU A 137 17.05 -9.78 -26.24
CA GLU A 137 17.01 -8.84 -27.36
C GLU A 137 16.27 -9.46 -28.55
N PRO A 138 15.38 -8.69 -29.24
CA PRO A 138 14.64 -9.19 -30.40
C PRO A 138 15.55 -9.60 -31.58
N SER A 139 16.87 -9.48 -31.42
CA SER A 139 17.92 -9.86 -32.36
C SER A 139 18.19 -11.37 -32.41
N LEU A 140 17.93 -12.15 -31.35
CA LEU A 140 18.28 -13.58 -31.34
C LEU A 140 17.32 -14.49 -32.11
N PHE A 141 16.11 -14.02 -32.43
CA PHE A 141 15.13 -14.82 -33.19
C PHE A 141 15.23 -14.65 -34.71
N LYS A 142 16.07 -13.72 -35.21
CA LYS A 142 16.20 -13.49 -36.66
C LYS A 142 17.19 -14.41 -37.36
N HIS A 143 18.08 -15.09 -36.63
CA HIS A 143 19.14 -15.89 -37.25
C HIS A 143 18.76 -17.33 -37.63
N ASN A 144 17.56 -17.80 -37.29
CA ASN A 144 17.15 -19.18 -37.57
C ASN A 144 16.14 -19.33 -38.73
N PHE A 145 15.65 -18.24 -39.32
CA PHE A 145 14.71 -18.31 -40.45
C PHE A 145 15.36 -18.26 -41.84
N GLU A 146 16.62 -17.81 -41.96
CA GLU A 146 17.32 -17.78 -43.26
C GLU A 146 18.04 -19.09 -43.60
N LYS A 147 18.51 -19.86 -42.61
CA LYS A 147 19.18 -21.15 -42.88
C LYS A 147 18.23 -22.23 -43.42
N ALA A 148 16.93 -22.15 -43.15
CA ALA A 148 15.95 -23.13 -43.64
C ALA A 148 15.59 -22.97 -45.14
N LYS A 149 16.00 -21.88 -45.80
CA LYS A 149 15.74 -21.67 -47.24
C LYS A 149 16.88 -22.09 -48.16
N HIS A 150 18.10 -22.30 -47.64
CA HIS A 150 19.26 -22.64 -48.47
C HIS A 150 19.60 -24.13 -48.55
N ASP A 151 19.06 -24.99 -47.68
CA ASP A 151 19.37 -26.44 -47.69
C ASP A 151 18.42 -27.30 -48.54
N LYS A 152 17.42 -26.73 -49.20
CA LYS A 152 16.56 -27.48 -50.16
C LYS A 152 17.12 -27.52 -51.60
N GLY A 153 18.39 -27.19 -51.80
CA GLY A 153 18.99 -27.07 -53.14
C GLY A 153 20.17 -27.98 -53.47
N LYS A 154 20.71 -28.76 -52.52
CA LYS A 154 21.88 -29.62 -52.78
C LYS A 154 21.63 -31.06 -52.36
N SER A 155 20.70 -31.71 -53.05
CA SER A 155 20.63 -33.17 -53.15
C SER A 155 19.98 -33.51 -54.49
N ASN A 156 20.81 -33.60 -55.53
CA ASN A 156 20.68 -34.48 -56.69
C ASN A 156 21.66 -34.05 -57.78
N ARG A 157 22.85 -34.64 -57.75
CA ARG A 157 23.50 -35.38 -58.87
C ARG A 157 24.94 -35.68 -58.52
#